data_AF-A0A531KQ38-F1
#
_entry.id   AF-A0A531KQ38-F1
#
_cell.length_a   1.000
_cell.length_b   1.000
_cell.length_c   1.000
_cell.angle_alpha   90.00
_cell.angle_beta   90.00
_cell.angle_gamma   90.00
#
_symmetry.space_group_name_H-M   'P 1'
#
loop_
_entity.id
_entity.type
_entity.pdbx_description
1 polymer ?
#
loop_
_entity_poly.entity_id
_entity_poly.type
_entity_poly.pdbx_seq_one_letter_code
_entity_poly.pdbx_strand_id
1 'polypeptide(L)' 'FVTHSIEEAVYISDRIVLLSPRPGRVSQIIEPEIDRSGDPERIHRDRHYLDTVEEIWQGLKQYVE' A
#
# COMPACT_ATOMS: atom_id res chain seq x y z
N PHE A 1 2.47 -12.23 1.54
CA PHE A 1 1.36 -12.65 0.66
C PHE A 1 1.40 -11.81 -0.61
N VAL A 2 0.58 -12.07 -1.63
CA VAL A 2 0.47 -11.23 -2.84
C VAL A 2 -1.00 -10.91 -3.08
N THR A 3 -1.31 -9.64 -3.35
CA THR A 3 -2.68 -9.17 -3.64
C THR A 3 -2.68 -8.15 -4.77
N HIS A 4 -3.86 -7.93 -5.34
CA HIS A 4 -4.18 -6.83 -6.23
C HIS A 4 -5.01 -5.73 -5.55
N SER A 5 -5.32 -5.87 -4.26
CA SER A 5 -6.03 -4.86 -3.46
C SER A 5 -5.04 -3.96 -2.72
N ILE A 6 -5.10 -2.65 -3.00
CA ILE A 6 -4.29 -1.65 -2.28
C ILE A 6 -4.68 -1.64 -0.80
N GLU A 7 -5.98 -1.57 -0.50
CA GLU A 7 -6.46 -1.53 0.88
C GLU A 7 -6.03 -2.74 1.69
N GLU A 8 -6.12 -3.94 1.11
CA GLU A 8 -5.65 -5.16 1.79
C GLU A 8 -4.15 -5.07 2.08
N ALA A 9 -3.33 -4.67 1.10
CA ALA A 9 -1.88 -4.54 1.28
C ALA A 9 -1.52 -3.56 2.41
N VAL A 10 -2.18 -2.40 2.47
CA VAL A 10 -1.97 -1.38 3.51
C VAL A 10 -2.46 -1.87 4.87
N TYR A 11 -3.62 -2.51 4.92
CA TYR A 11 -4.23 -2.94 6.18
C TYR A 11 -3.39 -4.02 6.89
N ILE A 12 -2.82 -5.00 6.18
CA ILE A 12 -2.19 -6.17 6.81
C ILE A 12 -0.66 -6.20 6.80
N SER A 13 0.03 -5.31 6.08
CA SER A 13 1.47 -5.45 5.84
C SER A 13 2.30 -4.40 6.57
N ASP A 14 3.38 -4.85 7.24
CA ASP A 14 4.42 -3.96 7.77
C ASP A 14 5.36 -3.45 6.67
N ARG A 15 5.40 -4.15 5.52
CA ARG A 15 6.20 -3.78 4.35
C ARG A 15 5.50 -4.21 3.06
N ILE A 16 5.40 -3.28 2.12
CA ILE A 16 4.73 -3.44 0.83
C ILE A 16 5.78 -3.29 -0.28
N VAL A 17 5.80 -4.24 -1.21
CA VAL A 17 6.73 -4.21 -2.35
C VAL A 17 5.90 -4.07 -3.62
N LEU A 18 6.07 -2.94 -4.33
CA LEU A 18 5.48 -2.74 -5.64
C LEU A 18 6.40 -3.34 -6.70
N LEU A 19 5.78 -4.03 -7.66
CA LEU A 19 6.46 -4.61 -8.80
C LEU A 19 6.07 -3.85 -10.07
N SER A 20 7.05 -3.55 -10.91
CA SER A 20 6.80 -3.03 -12.25
C SER A 20 6.04 -4.05 -13.10
N PRO A 21 5.29 -3.60 -14.12
CA PRO A 21 4.83 -4.49 -15.18
C PRO A 21 5.98 -5.23 -15.87
N ARG A 22 5.64 -6.24 -16.67
CA ARG A 22 6.61 -7.17 -17.27
C ARG A 22 7.81 -6.46 -17.93
N PRO A 23 9.06 -6.88 -17.64
CA PRO A 23 9.46 -7.90 -16.67
C PRO A 23 9.37 -7.40 -15.22
N GLY A 24 8.82 -8.22 -14.30
CA GLY A 24 8.56 -7.83 -12.91
C GLY A 24 9.85 -7.52 -12.14
N ARG A 25 10.09 -6.23 -11.86
CA ARG A 25 11.18 -5.74 -11.02
C ARG A 25 10.60 -5.01 -9.83
N VAL A 26 11.33 -4.95 -8.73
CA VAL A 26 10.96 -4.08 -7.60
C VAL A 26 10.98 -2.64 -8.09
N SER A 27 9.82 -1.98 -8.10
CA SER A 27 9.69 -0.56 -8.42
C SER A 27 9.79 0.30 -7.17
N GLN A 28 9.19 -0.15 -6.06
CA GLN A 28 9.16 0.58 -4.80
C GLN A 28 9.01 -0.37 -3.61
N ILE A 29 9.51 0.06 -2.46
CA ILE A 29 9.28 -0.57 -1.16
C ILE A 29 8.71 0.51 -0.25
N ILE A 30 7.59 0.20 0.42
CA ILE A 30 6.86 1.11 1.31
C ILE A 30 6.73 0.44 2.67
N GLU A 31 6.98 1.17 3.75
CA GLU A 31 6.86 0.71 5.14
C GLU A 31 5.79 1.54 5.84
N PRO A 32 4.53 1.06 5.91
CA PRO A 32 3.43 1.84 6.46
C PRO A 32 3.56 1.98 7.98
N GLU A 33 3.77 3.18 8.48
CA GLU A 33 3.85 3.50 9.91
C GLU A 33 2.46 3.63 10.56
N ILE A 34 1.60 2.62 10.36
CA ILE A 34 0.18 2.66 10.77
C ILE A 34 0.00 2.05 12.17
N ASP A 35 -0.68 2.76 13.08
CA ASP A 35 -1.11 2.19 14.36
C ASP A 35 -2.32 1.27 14.18
N ARG A 36 -2.07 -0.04 14.19
CA ARG A 36 -3.10 -1.09 14.05
C ARG A 36 -3.71 -1.57 15.37
N SER A 37 -3.48 -0.87 16.48
CA SER A 37 -4.02 -1.25 17.80
C SER A 37 -5.51 -0.91 18.00
N GLY A 38 -6.10 -0.12 17.10
CA GLY A 38 -7.49 0.35 17.17
C GLY A 38 -8.52 -0.59 16.56
N ASP A 39 -9.78 -0.16 16.59
CA ASP A 39 -10.83 -0.78 15.78
C ASP A 39 -10.62 -0.50 14.28
N PRO A 40 -11.24 -1.29 13.38
CA PRO A 40 -11.04 -1.13 11.94
C PRO A 40 -11.35 0.28 11.44
N GLU A 41 -12.37 0.96 11.98
CA GLU A 41 -12.75 2.30 11.51
C GLU A 41 -11.70 3.34 11.89
N ARG A 42 -11.08 3.23 13.07
CA ARG A 42 -9.94 4.05 13.47
C ARG A 42 -8.74 3.82 12.57
N ILE A 43 -8.44 2.57 12.22
CA ILE A 43 -7.30 2.23 11.36
C ILE A 43 -7.46 2.83 9.96
N HIS A 44 -8.66 2.72 9.35
CA HIS A 44 -8.91 3.27 8.01
C HIS A 44 -8.89 4.81 7.97
N ARG A 45 -9.08 5.46 9.12
CA ARG A 45 -8.99 6.93 9.27
C ARG A 45 -7.60 7.40 9.69
N ASP A 46 -6.68 6.49 9.97
CA ASP A 46 -5.29 6.84 10.29
C ASP A 46 -4.67 7.57 9.08
N ARG A 47 -3.96 8.65 9.36
CA ARG A 47 -3.33 9.45 8.31
C ARG A 47 -2.27 8.63 7.54
N HIS A 48 -1.48 7.82 8.22
CA HIS A 48 -0.49 6.96 7.58
C HIS A 48 -1.17 5.92 6.69
N TYR A 49 -2.36 5.44 7.06
CA TYR A 49 -3.14 4.54 6.21
C TYR A 49 -3.53 5.23 4.90
N LEU A 50 -4.16 6.41 4.99
CA LEU A 50 -4.60 7.19 3.83
C LEU A 50 -3.42 7.63 2.94
N ASP A 51 -2.33 8.11 3.55
CA ASP A 51 -1.13 8.54 2.84
C ASP A 51 -0.48 7.35 2.10
N THR A 52 -0.44 6.16 2.70
CA THR A 52 0.09 4.93 2.06
C THR A 52 -0.80 4.48 0.88
N VAL A 53 -2.12 4.55 1.02
CA VAL A 53 -3.06 4.22 -0.07
C VAL A 53 -2.83 5.14 -1.27
N GLU A 54 -2.72 6.45 -1.03
CA GLU A 54 -2.44 7.44 -2.07
C GLU A 54 -1.08 7.20 -2.71
N GLU A 55 -0.03 6.91 -1.92
CA GLU A 55 1.32 6.62 -2.43
C GLU A 55 1.31 5.42 -3.39
N ILE A 56 0.64 4.32 -3.02
CA ILE A 56 0.52 3.14 -3.88
C ILE A 56 -0.27 3.47 -5.14
N TRP A 57 -1.39 4.19 -5.01
CA TRP A 57 -2.21 4.58 -6.17
C TRP A 57 -1.42 5.42 -7.17
N GLN A 58 -0.68 6.43 -6.70
CA GLN A 58 0.18 7.26 -7.55
C GLN A 58 1.29 6.45 -8.20
N GLY A 59 1.91 5.51 -7.47
CA GLY A 59 2.94 4.62 -8.01
C GLY A 59 2.41 3.71 -9.12
N LEU A 60 1.18 3.19 -8.98
CA LEU A 60 0.55 2.34 -9.99
C LEU A 60 0.04 3.12 -11.19
N LYS A 61 -0.44 4.35 -10.99
CA LYS A 61 -0.96 5.23 -12.06
C LYS A 61 0.07 5.43 -13.19
N GLN A 62 1.36 5.46 -12.86
CA GLN A 62 2.47 5.58 -13.83
C GLN A 62 2.51 4.47 -14.89
N TYR A 63 1.81 3.36 -14.67
CA TYR A 63 1.79 2.20 -15.57
C TYR A 63 0.44 1.98 -16.27
N VAL A 64 -0.57 2.78 -15.94
CA VAL A 64 -1.93 2.69 -16.52
C VAL A 64 -2.13 3.74 -17.62
N GLU A 65 -1.38 4.84 -17.59
CA GLU A 65 -1.26 5.84 -18.67
C GLU A 65 -0.24 5.40 -19.74
#